data_AF-A0A248JPM9-F1
#
_entry.id   AF-A0A248JPM9-F1
#
_cell.length_a   1.000
_cell.length_b   1.000
_cell.length_c   1.000
_cell.angle_alpha   90.00
_cell.angle_beta   90.00
_cell.angle_gamma   90.00
#
_symmetry.space_group_name_H-M   'P 1'
#
loop_
_entity.id
_entity.type
_entity.pdbx_description
1 polymer ?
#
loop_
_entity_poly.entity_id
_entity_poly.type
_entity_poly.pdbx_seq_one_letter_code
_entity_poly.pdbx_strand_id
1 'polypeptide(L)'
;MDGLAQREPAGGHFTEAAPKLRAIFQAQTQAAAGSLHMVGLDSLRSRLGARWPRVADRVHMLVERLLRQMLNPRDAWFRHGEEGYIVVFHQLGRTEAGLVCAKVVEQLQRLLLGDVDTAAVRIHSAVHEMDGELLFQSSSLHEMLAGAASLAGAAVAAETSADKANPWWAHAAPQEEPLEVVYRPIWDVRKQVLSIYLARAMRPRRGRLPLWGYDCAADPQDMQQILGLDLDVLRQTMEVYGELYRNQFRCFLSVPVHFETLAGIARRREYLAALQAIPKELVAFLAFHVVGFPQGVPVSRATEMVAFLKQFSRVVIAVVESGCQDLPALAAAGIYIVTMLLPPGASPKRWGPELSRFSHEALRLRVHAGVEGVDTSLMASYADGAGFHYMAGDFIGPWSEVPENALRFTHADLRARIVAD
;
A
#
# COMPACT_ATOMS: atom_id res chain seq x y z
N MET A 1 41.71 -25.80 24.32
CA MET A 1 40.41 -26.49 24.28
C MET A 1 39.59 -25.98 25.43
N ASP A 2 38.28 -25.85 25.19
CA ASP A 2 37.23 -25.37 26.10
C ASP A 2 37.09 -23.85 26.28
N GLY A 3 36.49 -23.23 25.26
CA GLY A 3 35.81 -21.94 25.38
C GLY A 3 34.30 -22.17 25.40
N LEU A 4 33.74 -22.22 26.60
CA LEU A 4 32.30 -22.25 26.89
C LEU A 4 31.61 -21.05 26.23
N ALA A 5 30.92 -21.28 25.12
CA ALA A 5 29.91 -20.35 24.61
C ALA A 5 28.71 -20.40 25.54
N GLN A 6 28.60 -19.38 26.39
CA GLN A 6 27.44 -19.11 27.23
C GLN A 6 26.19 -19.09 26.34
N ARG A 7 25.29 -20.06 26.55
CA ARG A 7 23.91 -20.00 26.08
C ARG A 7 23.22 -18.88 26.85
N GLU A 8 23.03 -17.73 26.21
CA GLU A 8 22.15 -16.69 26.75
C GLU A 8 20.71 -17.24 26.79
N PRO A 9 19.98 -17.08 27.91
CA PRO A 9 18.63 -17.58 28.05
C PRO A 9 17.66 -16.60 27.39
N ALA A 10 17.32 -16.82 26.12
CA ALA A 10 16.19 -16.16 25.47
C ALA A 10 14.81 -16.65 25.97
N GLY A 11 14.73 -17.19 27.19
CA GLY A 11 13.56 -17.88 27.74
C GLY A 11 12.65 -17.04 28.64
N GLY A 12 13.01 -15.79 28.96
CA GLY A 12 12.30 -15.00 29.98
C GLY A 12 10.99 -14.35 29.55
N HIS A 13 10.81 -14.06 28.25
CA HIS A 13 9.69 -13.25 27.75
C HIS A 13 8.55 -14.06 27.11
N PHE A 14 8.72 -15.38 26.95
CA PHE A 14 7.71 -16.25 26.33
C PHE A 14 6.59 -16.68 27.30
N THR A 15 6.85 -16.70 28.60
CA THR A 15 5.87 -17.08 29.64
C THR A 15 4.65 -16.16 29.66
N GLU A 16 4.78 -14.90 29.23
CA GLU A 16 3.67 -13.94 29.12
C GLU A 16 2.82 -14.14 27.85
N ALA A 17 3.35 -14.78 26.81
CA ALA A 17 2.64 -15.03 25.55
C ALA A 17 1.83 -16.35 25.57
N ALA A 18 2.21 -17.29 26.45
CA ALA A 18 1.60 -18.60 26.61
C ALA A 18 0.07 -18.59 26.84
N PRO A 19 -0.55 -17.65 27.59
CA PRO A 19 -2.00 -17.66 27.84
C PRO A 19 -2.80 -17.28 26.59
N LYS A 20 -2.33 -16.29 25.82
CA LYS A 20 -2.98 -15.84 24.57
C LYS A 20 -2.84 -16.88 23.46
N LEU A 21 -1.67 -17.52 23.37
CA LEU A 21 -1.44 -18.64 22.46
C LEU A 21 -2.33 -19.83 22.81
N ARG A 22 -2.46 -20.21 24.10
CA ARG A 22 -3.38 -21.27 24.55
C ARG A 22 -4.85 -20.96 24.22
N ALA A 23 -5.29 -19.71 24.35
CA ALA A 23 -6.67 -19.33 24.00
C ALA A 23 -6.98 -19.46 22.50
N ILE A 24 -6.00 -19.16 21.63
CA ILE A 24 -6.13 -19.32 20.19
C ILE A 24 -6.10 -20.81 19.80
N PHE A 25 -5.23 -21.61 20.43
CA PHE A 25 -5.17 -23.06 20.22
C PHE A 25 -6.39 -23.82 20.76
N GLN A 26 -7.04 -23.34 21.82
CA GLN A 26 -8.26 -23.96 22.37
C GLN A 26 -9.52 -23.67 21.54
N ALA A 27 -9.54 -22.56 20.79
CA ALA A 27 -10.68 -22.19 19.93
C ALA A 27 -10.65 -22.89 18.55
N GLN A 28 -9.53 -23.49 18.15
CA GLN A 28 -9.38 -24.18 16.87
C GLN A 28 -9.14 -25.67 17.08
N THR A 29 -10.19 -26.46 16.87
CA THR A 29 -10.17 -27.93 16.94
C THR A 29 -9.12 -28.50 15.98
N GLN A 30 -8.09 -29.16 16.54
CA GLN A 30 -7.25 -30.25 16.02
C GLN A 30 -6.64 -30.24 14.60
N ALA A 31 -6.87 -29.23 13.76
CA ALA A 31 -6.29 -29.16 12.40
C ALA A 31 -5.33 -27.99 12.17
N ALA A 32 -5.24 -27.03 13.11
CA ALA A 32 -4.40 -25.85 12.97
C ALA A 32 -3.08 -26.01 13.73
N ALA A 33 -2.28 -27.02 13.38
CA ALA A 33 -0.85 -27.05 13.69
C ALA A 33 -0.10 -26.08 12.74
N GLY A 34 -0.57 -24.83 12.69
CA GLY A 34 -0.06 -23.78 11.82
C GLY A 34 1.35 -23.41 12.26
N SER A 35 2.30 -23.52 11.33
CA SER A 35 3.72 -23.35 11.63
C SER A 35 4.00 -21.96 12.20
N LEU A 36 4.67 -21.92 13.36
CA LEU A 36 5.00 -20.71 14.10
C LEU A 36 6.41 -20.24 13.70
N HIS A 37 6.50 -19.08 13.06
CA HIS A 37 7.79 -18.54 12.61
C HIS A 37 8.06 -17.17 13.24
N MET A 38 9.29 -17.00 13.73
CA MET A 38 9.73 -15.74 14.34
C MET A 38 10.66 -15.00 13.38
N VAL A 39 10.28 -13.77 13.04
CA VAL A 39 11.10 -12.83 12.29
C VAL A 39 11.82 -11.93 13.29
N GLY A 40 13.10 -12.21 13.54
CA GLY A 40 13.95 -11.43 14.43
C GLY A 40 14.65 -10.27 13.69
N LEU A 41 14.64 -9.08 14.27
CA LEU A 41 15.27 -7.88 13.71
C LEU A 41 16.68 -7.64 14.28
N ASP A 42 17.20 -8.56 15.11
CA ASP A 42 18.46 -8.39 15.86
C ASP A 42 19.65 -8.14 14.95
N SER A 43 19.77 -8.91 13.85
CA SER A 43 20.82 -8.72 12.84
C SER A 43 20.78 -7.33 12.20
N LEU A 44 19.57 -6.80 11.97
CA LEU A 44 19.36 -5.47 11.39
C LEU A 44 19.69 -4.37 12.42
N ARG A 45 19.28 -4.55 13.68
CA ARG A 45 19.58 -3.65 14.80
C ARG A 45 21.08 -3.55 15.05
N SER A 46 21.78 -4.69 15.11
CA SER A 46 23.25 -4.71 15.32
C SER A 46 23.99 -3.98 14.20
N ARG A 47 23.53 -4.06 12.95
CA ARG A 47 24.15 -3.35 11.81
C ARG A 47 23.86 -1.85 11.79
N LEU A 48 22.67 -1.45 12.23
CA LEU A 48 22.29 -0.03 12.30
C LEU A 48 22.84 0.67 13.56
N GLY A 49 23.18 -0.08 14.61
CA GLY A 49 23.89 0.38 15.80
C GLY A 49 23.24 1.62 16.43
N ALA A 50 24.01 2.69 16.60
CA ALA A 50 23.56 3.94 17.22
C ALA A 50 22.45 4.67 16.44
N ARG A 51 22.19 4.32 15.18
CA ARG A 51 21.11 4.91 14.37
C ARG A 51 19.75 4.26 14.60
N TRP A 52 19.73 3.07 15.23
CA TRP A 52 18.51 2.28 15.45
C TRP A 52 17.36 3.06 16.09
N PRO A 53 17.55 3.82 17.20
CA PRO A 53 16.43 4.48 17.88
C PRO A 53 15.72 5.54 17.02
N ARG A 54 16.39 6.09 16.00
CA ARG A 54 15.80 7.08 15.08
C ARG A 54 15.06 6.46 13.91
N VAL A 55 15.34 5.20 13.59
CA VAL A 55 14.79 4.51 12.42
C VAL A 55 13.89 3.33 12.78
N ALA A 56 13.89 2.88 14.04
CA ALA A 56 13.12 1.73 14.51
C ALA A 56 11.64 1.83 14.15
N ASP A 57 11.00 2.97 14.36
CA ASP A 57 9.58 3.16 14.02
C ASP A 57 9.31 3.02 12.51
N ARG A 58 10.25 3.50 11.67
CA ARG A 58 10.17 3.35 10.22
C ARG A 58 10.41 1.90 9.79
N VAL A 59 11.34 1.21 10.44
CA VAL A 59 11.60 -0.22 10.21
C VAL A 59 10.37 -1.05 10.58
N HIS A 60 9.78 -0.83 11.75
CA HIS A 60 8.56 -1.53 12.17
C HIS A 60 7.38 -1.25 11.23
N MET A 61 7.19 0.01 10.80
CA MET A 61 6.17 0.35 9.79
C MET A 61 6.38 -0.43 8.48
N LEU A 62 7.63 -0.57 8.03
CA LEU A 62 7.95 -1.32 6.82
C LEU A 62 7.72 -2.82 7.01
N VAL A 63 8.11 -3.39 8.15
CA VAL A 63 7.87 -4.81 8.43
C VAL A 63 6.38 -5.12 8.47
N GLU A 64 5.58 -4.29 9.15
CA GLU A 64 4.12 -4.47 9.19
C GLU A 64 3.49 -4.33 7.80
N ARG A 65 4.01 -3.42 6.98
CA ARG A 65 3.58 -3.28 5.58
C ARG A 65 3.90 -4.54 4.77
N LEU A 66 5.13 -5.05 4.86
CA LEU A 66 5.57 -6.25 4.14
C LEU A 66 4.81 -7.50 4.60
N LEU A 67 4.61 -7.69 5.91
CA LEU A 67 3.81 -8.79 6.45
C LEU A 67 2.36 -8.71 5.96
N ARG A 68 1.75 -7.52 5.93
CA ARG A 68 0.40 -7.34 5.36
C ARG A 68 0.34 -7.63 3.86
N GLN A 69 1.41 -7.35 3.13
CA GLN A 69 1.47 -7.61 1.68
C GLN A 69 1.68 -9.08 1.35
N MET A 70 2.33 -9.85 2.23
CA MET A 70 2.79 -11.20 1.96
C MET A 70 1.96 -12.30 2.63
N LEU A 71 1.18 -11.98 3.66
CA LEU A 71 0.38 -12.95 4.41
C LEU A 71 -1.07 -13.05 3.90
N ASN A 72 -1.67 -14.23 4.01
CA ASN A 72 -3.07 -14.47 3.66
C ASN A 72 -4.01 -13.90 4.74
N PRO A 73 -5.23 -13.44 4.42
CA PRO A 73 -6.23 -13.02 5.41
C PRO A 73 -6.53 -13.99 6.57
N ARG A 74 -6.23 -15.28 6.43
CA ARG A 74 -6.38 -16.28 7.50
C ARG A 74 -5.10 -16.51 8.32
N ASP A 75 -3.97 -15.96 7.88
CA ASP A 75 -2.72 -15.96 8.63
C ASP A 75 -2.74 -14.83 9.66
N ALA A 76 -2.19 -15.09 10.83
CA ALA A 76 -2.12 -14.12 11.91
C ALA A 76 -0.67 -13.71 12.16
N TRP A 77 -0.43 -12.44 12.44
CA TRP A 77 0.87 -11.97 12.90
C TRP A 77 0.70 -10.99 14.04
N PHE A 78 1.69 -10.94 14.91
CA PHE A 78 1.72 -9.97 16.00
C PHE A 78 3.17 -9.60 16.32
N ARG A 79 3.34 -8.36 16.76
CA ARG A 79 4.62 -7.87 17.26
C ARG A 79 4.93 -8.56 18.59
N HIS A 80 6.15 -9.06 18.73
CA HIS A 80 6.65 -9.69 19.95
C HIS A 80 7.85 -8.90 20.46
N GLY A 81 7.65 -8.16 21.55
CA GLY A 81 8.66 -7.28 22.13
C GLY A 81 9.06 -6.12 21.20
N GLU A 82 10.24 -5.56 21.45
CA GLU A 82 10.82 -4.49 20.63
C GLU A 82 11.55 -5.02 19.38
N GLU A 83 11.79 -6.33 19.30
CA GLU A 83 12.83 -6.89 18.41
C GLU A 83 12.33 -7.96 17.43
N GLY A 84 11.04 -8.33 17.44
CA GLY A 84 10.57 -9.35 16.51
C GLY A 84 9.08 -9.37 16.23
N TYR A 85 8.73 -10.20 15.24
CA TYR A 85 7.35 -10.51 14.87
C TYR A 85 7.15 -12.01 14.89
N ILE A 86 6.02 -12.44 15.42
CA ILE A 86 5.58 -13.82 15.37
C ILE A 86 4.50 -13.94 14.31
N VAL A 87 4.67 -14.89 13.40
CA VAL A 87 3.74 -15.17 12.30
C VAL A 87 3.23 -16.60 12.45
N VAL A 88 1.91 -16.74 12.35
CA VAL A 88 1.17 -18.00 12.43
C VAL A 88 0.49 -18.22 11.08
N PHE A 89 0.94 -19.23 10.36
CA PHE A 89 0.39 -19.57 9.05
C PHE A 89 -0.72 -20.60 9.19
N HIS A 90 -1.86 -20.35 8.53
CA HIS A 90 -3.02 -21.22 8.60
C HIS A 90 -2.87 -22.49 7.75
N GLN A 91 -2.17 -22.40 6.61
CA GLN A 91 -2.10 -23.47 5.60
C GLN A 91 -0.68 -23.84 5.16
N LEU A 92 0.33 -23.02 5.48
CA LEU A 92 1.70 -23.26 5.02
C LEU A 92 2.43 -24.24 5.93
N GLY A 93 3.18 -25.16 5.29
CA GLY A 93 4.11 -26.05 5.99
C GLY A 93 5.42 -25.35 6.37
N ARG A 94 6.25 -26.01 7.21
CA ARG A 94 7.50 -25.45 7.77
C ARG A 94 8.40 -24.78 6.73
N THR A 95 8.62 -25.42 5.59
CA THR A 95 9.54 -24.96 4.54
C THR A 95 8.98 -23.74 3.80
N GLU A 96 7.70 -23.76 3.46
CA GLU A 96 7.03 -22.69 2.72
C GLU A 96 6.87 -21.43 3.57
N ALA A 97 6.42 -21.60 4.82
CA ALA A 97 6.31 -20.52 5.80
C ALA A 97 7.69 -19.88 6.08
N GLY A 98 8.73 -20.70 6.16
CA GLY A 98 10.10 -20.24 6.31
C GLY A 98 10.59 -19.38 5.12
N LEU A 99 10.25 -19.75 3.89
CA LEU A 99 10.59 -18.98 2.69
C LEU A 99 9.83 -17.65 2.61
N VAL A 100 8.58 -17.61 3.05
CA VAL A 100 7.79 -16.36 3.14
C VAL A 100 8.45 -15.40 4.13
N CYS A 101 8.76 -15.88 5.34
CA CYS A 101 9.47 -15.09 6.34
C CYS A 101 10.86 -14.62 5.87
N ALA A 102 11.60 -15.48 5.16
CA ALA A 102 12.91 -15.13 4.58
C ALA A 102 12.81 -13.95 3.64
N LYS A 103 11.83 -13.99 2.76
CA LYS A 103 11.63 -13.00 1.72
C LYS A 103 11.16 -11.66 2.30
N VAL A 104 10.39 -11.67 3.38
CA VAL A 104 10.08 -10.45 4.15
C VAL A 104 11.37 -9.79 4.67
N VAL A 105 12.27 -10.58 5.26
CA VAL A 105 13.55 -10.06 5.78
C VAL A 105 14.48 -9.58 4.67
N GLU A 106 14.56 -10.32 3.56
CA GLU A 106 15.36 -9.93 2.39
C GLU A 106 14.87 -8.60 1.80
N GLN A 107 13.55 -8.45 1.61
CA GLN A 107 12.96 -7.21 1.11
C GLN A 107 13.18 -6.04 2.07
N LEU A 108 13.07 -6.29 3.38
CA LEU A 108 13.36 -5.29 4.39
C LEU A 108 14.82 -4.82 4.32
N GLN A 109 15.77 -5.75 4.17
CA GLN A 109 17.19 -5.41 4.04
C GLN A 109 17.48 -4.66 2.75
N ARG A 110 16.90 -5.06 1.61
CA ARG A 110 17.07 -4.37 0.32
C ARG A 110 16.57 -2.94 0.37
N LEU A 111 15.40 -2.71 0.99
CA LEU A 111 14.81 -1.38 1.13
C LEU A 111 15.58 -0.46 2.08
N LEU A 112 16.31 -1.01 3.04
CA LEU A 112 17.01 -0.22 4.07
C LEU A 112 18.51 -0.06 3.83
N LEU A 113 19.16 -1.02 3.14
CA LEU A 113 20.62 -1.12 3.05
C LEU A 113 21.15 -1.18 1.61
N GLY A 114 20.29 -1.35 0.59
CA GLY A 114 20.64 -1.22 -0.84
C GLY A 114 21.38 -2.40 -1.48
N ASP A 115 22.07 -3.25 -0.71
CA ASP A 115 22.74 -4.48 -1.22
C ASP A 115 22.46 -5.70 -0.34
N VAL A 116 22.35 -6.89 -0.94
CA VAL A 116 21.86 -8.12 -0.30
C VAL A 116 22.98 -9.15 -0.15
N ASP A 117 23.44 -9.38 1.08
CA ASP A 117 24.23 -10.57 1.41
C ASP A 117 23.31 -11.64 2.03
N THR A 118 22.95 -12.63 1.22
CA THR A 118 21.97 -13.69 1.56
C THR A 118 22.43 -14.61 2.70
N ALA A 119 23.73 -14.59 3.05
CA ALA A 119 24.29 -15.36 4.17
C ALA A 119 23.94 -14.77 5.57
N ALA A 120 23.56 -13.50 5.65
CA ALA A 120 23.26 -12.81 6.92
C ALA A 120 21.80 -12.94 7.38
N VAL A 121 20.94 -13.59 6.58
CA VAL A 121 19.51 -13.77 6.87
C VAL A 121 19.32 -15.01 7.73
N ARG A 122 19.03 -14.82 9.03
CA ARG A 122 18.72 -15.89 9.99
C ARG A 122 17.23 -15.92 10.29
N ILE A 123 16.65 -17.11 10.27
CA ILE A 123 15.23 -17.34 10.53
C ILE A 123 15.13 -18.38 11.64
N HIS A 124 14.37 -18.04 12.69
CA HIS A 124 14.13 -18.92 13.82
C HIS A 124 12.74 -19.54 13.64
N SER A 125 12.69 -20.86 13.42
CA SER A 125 11.44 -21.61 13.23
C SER A 125 11.16 -22.46 14.46
N ALA A 126 9.92 -22.44 14.94
CA ALA A 126 9.45 -23.31 16.03
C ALA A 126 8.34 -24.22 15.50
N VAL A 127 8.41 -25.51 15.79
CA VAL A 127 7.30 -26.43 15.49
C VAL A 127 6.89 -27.14 16.76
N HIS A 128 5.58 -27.21 16.95
CA HIS A 128 4.96 -28.00 17.99
C HIS A 128 4.99 -29.47 17.58
N GLU A 129 5.74 -30.29 18.29
CA GLU A 129 5.61 -31.73 18.18
C GLU A 129 4.52 -32.16 19.17
N MET A 130 3.69 -33.13 18.76
CA MET A 130 2.54 -33.60 19.52
C MET A 130 3.00 -34.35 20.77
N ASP A 131 3.42 -33.61 21.79
CA ASP A 131 3.53 -34.02 23.21
C ASP A 131 3.77 -32.81 24.15
N GLY A 132 3.62 -31.57 23.65
CA GLY A 132 3.62 -30.38 24.51
C GLY A 132 4.94 -29.62 24.63
N GLU A 133 6.03 -30.09 24.01
CA GLU A 133 7.29 -29.35 23.94
C GLU A 133 7.51 -28.68 22.57
N LEU A 134 7.88 -27.40 22.58
CA LEU A 134 8.19 -26.60 21.40
C LEU A 134 9.71 -26.66 21.14
N LEU A 135 10.12 -27.29 20.05
CA LEU A 135 11.53 -27.34 19.63
C LEU A 135 11.83 -26.19 18.65
N PHE A 136 12.77 -25.32 19.04
CA PHE A 136 13.26 -24.21 18.21
C PHE A 136 14.49 -24.64 17.40
N GLN A 137 14.44 -24.46 16.08
CA GLN A 137 15.60 -24.62 15.21
C GLN A 137 15.88 -23.31 14.46
N SER A 138 17.13 -22.86 14.54
CA SER A 138 17.65 -21.70 13.82
C SER A 138 18.27 -22.17 12.51
N SER A 139 17.86 -21.61 11.37
CA SER A 139 18.46 -21.92 10.07
C SER A 139 18.69 -20.64 9.26
N SER A 140 19.79 -20.60 8.51
CA SER A 140 20.07 -19.50 7.58
C SER A 140 19.34 -19.70 6.24
N LEU A 141 19.03 -18.61 5.53
CA LEU A 141 18.39 -18.66 4.21
C LEU A 141 19.18 -19.53 3.21
N HIS A 142 20.51 -19.50 3.29
CA HIS A 142 21.40 -20.31 2.45
C HIS A 142 21.23 -21.82 2.71
N GLU A 143 21.12 -22.24 3.97
CA GLU A 143 20.89 -23.64 4.35
C GLU A 143 19.49 -24.13 3.97
N MET A 144 18.48 -23.25 4.05
CA MET A 144 17.12 -23.58 3.65
C MET A 144 16.99 -23.76 2.12
N LEU A 145 17.70 -22.94 1.34
CA LEU A 145 17.80 -23.08 -0.12
C LEU A 145 18.61 -24.32 -0.52
N ALA A 146 19.71 -24.63 0.17
CA ALA A 146 20.51 -25.83 -0.05
C ALA A 146 19.74 -27.12 0.30
N GLY A 147 18.94 -27.11 1.38
CA GLY A 147 18.09 -28.24 1.78
C GLY A 147 16.96 -28.53 0.79
N ALA A 148 16.34 -27.49 0.21
CA ALA A 148 15.32 -27.64 -0.84
C ALA A 148 15.91 -28.20 -2.15
N ALA A 149 17.14 -27.81 -2.50
CA ALA A 149 17.85 -28.37 -3.66
C ALA A 149 18.24 -29.85 -3.46
N SER A 150 18.55 -30.26 -2.23
CA SER A 150 18.84 -31.66 -1.87
C SER A 150 17.60 -32.57 -1.95
N LEU A 151 16.43 -32.08 -1.50
CA LEU A 151 15.16 -32.80 -1.58
C LEU A 151 14.67 -32.97 -3.03
N ALA A 152 14.95 -32.00 -3.91
CA ALA A 152 14.69 -32.11 -5.34
C ALA A 152 15.60 -33.15 -6.05
N GLY A 153 16.80 -33.39 -5.51
CA GLY A 153 17.74 -34.40 -6.05
C GLY A 153 17.39 -35.86 -5.69
N ALA A 154 16.67 -36.09 -4.59
CA ALA A 154 16.34 -37.44 -4.12
C ALA A 154 15.12 -38.07 -4.81
N ALA A 155 14.23 -37.26 -5.42
CA ALA A 155 13.05 -37.75 -6.14
C ALA A 155 13.33 -38.13 -7.62
N VAL A 156 14.54 -37.86 -8.13
CA VAL A 156 14.91 -38.02 -9.55
C VAL A 156 15.56 -39.37 -9.86
N ALA A 157 15.77 -40.24 -8.87
CA ALA A 157 16.46 -41.53 -9.08
C ALA A 157 15.55 -42.71 -9.50
N ALA A 158 14.22 -42.53 -9.59
CA ALA A 158 13.32 -43.68 -9.76
C ALA A 158 12.76 -43.91 -11.18
N GLU A 159 12.64 -42.92 -12.07
CA GLU A 159 11.98 -43.16 -13.36
C GLU A 159 12.66 -42.44 -14.53
N THR A 160 13.71 -43.07 -15.05
CA THR A 160 14.28 -42.76 -16.36
C THR A 160 13.77 -43.81 -17.36
N SER A 161 12.82 -43.47 -18.23
CA SER A 161 12.86 -43.84 -19.66
C SER A 161 11.65 -43.32 -20.45
N ALA A 162 11.95 -42.92 -21.69
CA ALA A 162 11.04 -42.66 -22.81
C ALA A 162 10.37 -41.28 -22.90
N ASP A 163 11.19 -40.30 -23.27
CA ASP A 163 11.02 -39.45 -24.46
C ASP A 163 9.63 -39.43 -25.14
N LYS A 164 8.73 -38.58 -24.64
CA LYS A 164 7.78 -37.77 -25.44
C LYS A 164 7.56 -36.45 -24.71
N ALA A 165 7.65 -35.35 -25.47
CA ALA A 165 7.50 -33.98 -25.01
C ALA A 165 6.35 -33.80 -23.99
N ASN A 166 6.67 -33.28 -22.81
CA ASN A 166 5.70 -32.58 -21.97
C ASN A 166 6.38 -31.41 -21.20
N PRO A 167 5.79 -30.21 -21.17
CA PRO A 167 6.45 -28.95 -20.82
C PRO A 167 6.24 -28.58 -19.35
N TRP A 168 7.31 -28.52 -18.55
CA TRP A 168 7.22 -28.00 -17.16
C TRP A 168 8.15 -26.81 -16.88
N TRP A 169 9.03 -26.44 -17.81
CA TRP A 169 9.92 -25.28 -17.68
C TRP A 169 9.52 -24.09 -18.56
N ALA A 170 8.36 -24.15 -19.22
CA ALA A 170 7.67 -22.94 -19.68
C ALA A 170 6.88 -22.31 -18.53
N HIS A 171 7.53 -22.06 -17.39
CA HIS A 171 7.05 -21.00 -16.50
C HIS A 171 7.35 -19.69 -17.22
N ALA A 172 6.46 -19.33 -18.16
CA ALA A 172 6.27 -17.93 -18.47
C ALA A 172 6.18 -17.21 -17.12
N ALA A 173 7.06 -16.22 -16.89
CA ALA A 173 6.91 -15.32 -15.76
C ALA A 173 5.42 -14.99 -15.65
N PRO A 174 4.76 -15.19 -14.49
CA PRO A 174 3.31 -15.01 -14.40
C PRO A 174 3.00 -13.67 -15.03
N GLN A 175 2.36 -13.70 -16.21
CA GLN A 175 2.07 -12.51 -16.98
C GLN A 175 1.32 -11.61 -16.01
N GLU A 176 1.92 -10.47 -15.67
CA GLU A 176 1.21 -9.50 -14.86
C GLU A 176 -0.08 -9.19 -15.63
N GLU A 177 -1.21 -9.27 -14.94
CA GLU A 177 -2.49 -8.96 -15.58
C GLU A 177 -2.46 -7.48 -16.02
N PRO A 178 -3.20 -7.13 -17.09
CA PRO A 178 -3.13 -5.79 -17.65
C PRO A 178 -3.44 -4.74 -16.59
N LEU A 179 -2.86 -3.55 -16.75
CA LEU A 179 -3.21 -2.40 -15.93
C LEU A 179 -4.67 -2.04 -16.15
N GLU A 180 -5.44 -1.99 -15.07
CA GLU A 180 -6.82 -1.53 -15.04
C GLU A 180 -6.91 -0.14 -14.40
N VAL A 181 -7.87 0.66 -14.84
CA VAL A 181 -8.21 1.93 -14.18
C VAL A 181 -9.55 1.77 -13.49
N VAL A 182 -9.55 1.94 -12.17
CA VAL A 182 -10.75 1.90 -11.34
C VAL A 182 -11.05 3.28 -10.77
N TYR A 183 -12.31 3.49 -10.38
CA TYR A 183 -12.84 4.79 -10.01
C TYR A 183 -13.50 4.76 -8.64
N ARG A 184 -13.24 5.79 -7.84
CA ARG A 184 -13.89 5.98 -6.53
C ARG A 184 -14.54 7.36 -6.46
N PRO A 185 -15.79 7.45 -5.99
CA PRO A 185 -16.44 8.75 -5.86
C PRO A 185 -15.82 9.57 -4.72
N ILE A 186 -15.70 10.87 -4.97
CA ILE A 186 -15.39 11.89 -3.99
C ILE A 186 -16.69 12.63 -3.68
N TRP A 187 -17.08 12.62 -2.41
CA TRP A 187 -18.22 13.37 -1.93
C TRP A 187 -17.83 14.83 -1.70
N ASP A 188 -18.53 15.75 -2.35
CA ASP A 188 -18.52 17.17 -1.99
C ASP A 188 -19.54 17.38 -0.86
N VAL A 189 -19.00 17.56 0.34
CA VAL A 189 -19.76 17.64 1.60
C VAL A 189 -20.67 18.86 1.59
N ARG A 190 -20.16 20.00 1.09
CA ARG A 190 -20.91 21.26 1.07
C ARG A 190 -22.02 21.25 0.03
N LYS A 191 -21.75 20.71 -1.16
CA LYS A 191 -22.75 20.59 -2.23
C LYS A 191 -23.65 19.36 -2.08
N GLN A 192 -23.33 18.45 -1.16
CA GLN A 192 -24.09 17.22 -0.90
C GLN A 192 -24.28 16.38 -2.16
N VAL A 193 -23.18 16.15 -2.89
CA VAL A 193 -23.20 15.44 -4.17
C VAL A 193 -21.94 14.60 -4.37
N LEU A 194 -22.12 13.38 -4.84
CA LEU A 194 -21.07 12.52 -5.39
C LEU A 194 -20.98 12.84 -6.88
N SER A 195 -19.98 13.63 -7.28
CA SER A 195 -19.89 14.12 -8.67
C SER A 195 -18.49 14.05 -9.27
N ILE A 196 -17.45 13.89 -8.44
CA ILE A 196 -16.06 13.75 -8.88
C ILE A 196 -15.65 12.31 -8.65
N TYR A 197 -15.09 11.64 -9.66
CA TYR A 197 -14.57 10.28 -9.54
C TYR A 197 -13.05 10.31 -9.70
N LEU A 198 -12.35 9.83 -8.67
CA LEU A 198 -10.91 9.64 -8.70
C LEU A 198 -10.58 8.39 -9.51
N ALA A 199 -9.83 8.55 -10.59
CA ALA A 199 -9.24 7.43 -11.31
C ALA A 199 -7.99 6.93 -10.57
N ARG A 200 -7.78 5.62 -10.53
CA ARG A 200 -6.58 5.01 -9.96
C ARG A 200 -6.19 3.77 -10.75
N ALA A 201 -4.90 3.70 -11.07
CA ALA A 201 -4.26 2.48 -11.57
C ALA A 201 -4.40 1.34 -10.56
N MET A 202 -4.82 0.17 -11.03
CA MET A 202 -4.84 -1.07 -10.27
C MET A 202 -4.29 -2.18 -11.17
N ARG A 203 -3.34 -2.96 -10.67
CA ARG A 203 -2.84 -4.14 -11.38
C ARG A 203 -3.16 -5.40 -10.60
N PRO A 204 -4.06 -6.26 -11.09
CA PRO A 204 -4.36 -7.51 -10.41
C PRO A 204 -3.15 -8.46 -10.50
N ARG A 205 -3.00 -9.29 -9.47
CA ARG A 205 -1.88 -10.24 -9.37
C ARG A 205 -2.39 -11.59 -8.91
N ARG A 206 -2.16 -12.62 -9.72
CA ARG A 206 -2.56 -13.99 -9.40
C ARG A 206 -1.94 -14.46 -8.08
N GLY A 207 -2.81 -14.82 -7.13
CA GLY A 207 -2.41 -15.31 -5.81
C GLY A 207 -1.71 -14.28 -4.92
N ARG A 208 -1.81 -12.98 -5.23
CA ARG A 208 -1.22 -11.89 -4.43
C ARG A 208 -2.20 -10.72 -4.33
N LEU A 209 -1.93 -9.78 -3.43
CA LEU A 209 -2.68 -8.53 -3.40
C LEU A 209 -2.42 -7.72 -4.69
N PRO A 210 -3.43 -7.02 -5.22
CA PRO A 210 -3.26 -6.13 -6.36
C PRO A 210 -2.32 -4.97 -6.01
N LEU A 211 -1.62 -4.47 -7.03
CA LEU A 211 -0.88 -3.21 -6.93
C LEU A 211 -1.82 -2.02 -7.16
N TRP A 212 -1.50 -0.88 -6.56
CA TRP A 212 -2.33 0.32 -6.63
C TRP A 212 -1.51 1.56 -6.94
N GLY A 213 -2.09 2.47 -7.72
CA GLY A 213 -1.46 3.74 -8.09
C GLY A 213 -0.09 3.53 -8.70
N TYR A 214 0.91 4.28 -8.22
CA TYR A 214 2.28 4.24 -8.73
C TYR A 214 3.08 3.03 -8.29
N ASP A 215 2.55 2.20 -7.37
CA ASP A 215 3.13 0.87 -7.13
C ASP A 215 2.97 -0.06 -8.36
N CYS A 216 2.16 0.34 -9.34
CA CYS A 216 2.06 -0.30 -10.66
C CYS A 216 3.25 0.00 -11.58
N ALA A 217 4.13 0.94 -11.25
CA ALA A 217 5.41 1.09 -11.95
C ALA A 217 6.36 -0.05 -11.51
N ALA A 218 7.10 -0.64 -12.46
CA ALA A 218 8.04 -1.72 -12.12
C ALA A 218 9.23 -1.18 -11.32
N ASP A 219 9.70 0.02 -11.67
CA ASP A 219 10.68 0.78 -10.90
C ASP A 219 10.11 2.16 -10.52
N PRO A 220 9.77 2.39 -9.24
CA PRO A 220 9.29 3.69 -8.76
C PRO A 220 10.33 4.84 -8.84
N GLN A 221 11.61 4.54 -9.11
CA GLN A 221 12.64 5.56 -9.35
C GLN A 221 12.78 5.93 -10.83
N ASP A 222 12.21 5.13 -11.73
CA ASP A 222 12.22 5.40 -13.16
C ASP A 222 11.11 6.40 -13.51
N MET A 223 11.50 7.67 -13.63
CA MET A 223 10.59 8.75 -13.98
C MET A 223 9.93 8.58 -15.36
N GLN A 224 10.52 7.79 -16.27
CA GLN A 224 9.90 7.51 -17.57
C GLN A 224 8.78 6.48 -17.45
N GLN A 225 8.92 5.50 -16.55
CA GLN A 225 7.83 4.58 -16.22
C GLN A 225 6.68 5.30 -15.50
N ILE A 226 6.99 6.27 -14.64
CA ILE A 226 5.97 7.14 -14.03
C ILE A 226 5.17 7.89 -15.11
N LEU A 227 5.84 8.51 -16.08
CA LEU A 227 5.16 9.14 -17.23
C LEU A 227 4.32 8.12 -18.02
N GLY A 228 4.87 6.94 -18.30
CA GLY A 228 4.17 5.89 -19.02
C GLY A 228 2.86 5.50 -18.33
N LEU A 229 2.90 5.33 -17.01
CA LEU A 229 1.71 5.05 -16.19
C LEU A 229 0.70 6.20 -16.25
N ASP A 230 1.15 7.46 -16.13
CA ASP A 230 0.27 8.63 -16.23
C ASP A 230 -0.43 8.74 -17.58
N LEU A 231 0.31 8.48 -18.67
CA LEU A 231 -0.24 8.47 -20.03
C LEU A 231 -1.26 7.33 -20.21
N ASP A 232 -0.97 6.14 -19.69
CA ASP A 232 -1.89 5.00 -19.76
C ASP A 232 -3.17 5.24 -18.97
N VAL A 233 -3.07 5.77 -17.74
CA VAL A 233 -4.24 6.09 -16.92
C VAL A 233 -5.05 7.21 -17.57
N LEU A 234 -4.40 8.27 -18.09
CA LEU A 234 -5.07 9.35 -18.80
C LEU A 234 -5.82 8.80 -20.03
N ARG A 235 -5.17 7.98 -20.85
CA ARG A 235 -5.76 7.40 -22.07
C ARG A 235 -6.98 6.54 -21.74
N GLN A 236 -6.84 5.55 -20.84
CA GLN A 236 -7.95 4.68 -20.45
C GLN A 236 -9.10 5.48 -19.81
N THR A 237 -8.78 6.48 -18.98
CA THR A 237 -9.81 7.35 -18.38
C THR A 237 -10.57 8.14 -19.43
N MET A 238 -9.88 8.64 -20.46
CA MET A 238 -10.52 9.40 -21.53
C MET A 238 -11.37 8.52 -22.46
N GLU A 239 -10.98 7.26 -22.68
CA GLU A 239 -11.78 6.26 -23.40
C GLU A 239 -13.12 6.02 -22.68
N VAL A 240 -13.07 5.72 -21.38
CA VAL A 240 -14.27 5.59 -20.53
C VAL A 240 -15.09 6.87 -20.53
N TYR A 241 -14.44 8.04 -20.46
CA TYR A 241 -15.18 9.29 -20.40
C TYR A 241 -15.90 9.63 -21.70
N GLY A 242 -15.31 9.29 -22.85
CA GLY A 242 -15.97 9.43 -24.14
C GLY A 242 -17.26 8.60 -24.23
N GLU A 243 -17.29 7.42 -23.63
CA GLU A 243 -18.51 6.60 -23.51
C GLU A 243 -19.55 7.21 -22.58
N LEU A 244 -19.13 7.62 -21.38
CA LEU A 244 -20.01 8.29 -20.40
C LEU A 244 -20.65 9.55 -20.99
N TYR A 245 -19.86 10.37 -21.70
CA TYR A 245 -20.36 11.59 -22.34
C TYR A 245 -21.42 11.28 -23.42
N ARG A 246 -21.18 10.27 -24.27
CA ARG A 246 -22.16 9.82 -25.28
C ARG A 246 -23.45 9.31 -24.64
N ASN A 247 -23.33 8.64 -23.50
CA ASN A 247 -24.46 8.15 -22.70
C ASN A 247 -25.07 9.21 -21.77
N GLN A 248 -24.65 10.48 -21.90
CA GLN A 248 -25.15 11.63 -21.13
C GLN A 248 -24.93 11.53 -19.61
N PHE A 249 -24.00 10.71 -19.16
CA PHE A 249 -23.56 10.70 -17.76
C PHE A 249 -22.87 12.03 -17.45
N ARG A 250 -23.21 12.60 -16.29
CA ARG A 250 -22.71 13.89 -15.84
C ARG A 250 -21.88 13.68 -14.58
N CYS A 251 -20.58 13.51 -14.77
CA CYS A 251 -19.60 13.45 -13.70
C CYS A 251 -18.31 14.17 -14.12
N PHE A 252 -17.51 14.52 -13.11
CA PHE A 252 -16.14 14.98 -13.29
C PHE A 252 -15.19 13.81 -13.06
N LEU A 253 -14.15 13.69 -13.87
CA LEU A 253 -13.10 12.68 -13.68
C LEU A 253 -11.82 13.35 -13.21
N SER A 254 -11.31 12.87 -12.08
CA SER A 254 -10.07 13.33 -11.46
C SER A 254 -8.96 12.36 -11.81
N VAL A 255 -8.14 12.72 -12.80
CA VAL A 255 -7.04 11.89 -13.32
C VAL A 255 -5.78 12.13 -12.49
N PRO A 256 -5.11 11.08 -11.98
CA PRO A 256 -3.86 11.24 -11.27
C PRO A 256 -2.73 11.65 -12.21
N VAL A 257 -1.82 12.47 -11.71
CA VAL A 257 -0.55 12.78 -12.40
C VAL A 257 0.55 12.97 -11.37
N HIS A 258 1.71 12.37 -11.61
CA HIS A 258 2.81 12.47 -10.67
C HIS A 258 3.52 13.82 -10.86
N PHE A 259 4.01 14.40 -9.77
CA PHE A 259 4.83 15.60 -9.85
C PHE A 259 6.03 15.42 -10.81
N GLU A 260 6.70 14.26 -10.76
CA GLU A 260 7.85 13.94 -11.62
C GLU A 260 7.53 13.91 -13.12
N THR A 261 6.30 13.58 -13.51
CA THR A 261 5.84 13.67 -14.90
C THR A 261 5.84 15.13 -15.38
N LEU A 262 5.44 16.05 -14.51
CA LEU A 262 5.38 17.47 -14.81
C LEU A 262 6.72 18.18 -14.59
N ALA A 263 7.55 17.70 -13.66
CA ALA A 263 8.80 18.37 -13.29
C ALA A 263 9.82 18.39 -14.44
N GLY A 264 9.89 17.30 -15.22
CA GLY A 264 10.82 17.17 -16.35
C GLY A 264 10.29 17.83 -17.62
N ILE A 265 11.13 18.62 -18.31
CA ILE A 265 10.73 19.34 -19.54
C ILE A 265 10.28 18.38 -20.65
N ALA A 266 11.05 17.30 -20.91
CA ALA A 266 10.72 16.31 -21.93
C ALA A 266 9.41 15.58 -21.60
N ARG A 267 9.29 15.06 -20.37
CA ARG A 267 8.08 14.36 -19.90
C ARG A 267 6.85 15.25 -19.91
N ARG A 268 6.96 16.51 -19.46
CA ARG A 268 5.86 17.49 -19.53
C ARG A 268 5.44 17.75 -20.96
N ARG A 269 6.37 17.81 -21.92
CA ARG A 269 6.05 17.99 -23.34
C ARG A 269 5.27 16.79 -23.88
N GLU A 270 5.64 15.57 -23.51
CA GLU A 270 4.92 14.35 -23.88
C GLU A 270 3.52 14.32 -23.28
N TYR A 271 3.40 14.61 -21.98
CA TYR A 271 2.10 14.69 -21.31
C TYR A 271 1.21 15.81 -21.87
N LEU A 272 1.81 16.97 -22.21
CA LEU A 272 1.10 18.06 -22.90
C LEU A 272 0.52 17.62 -24.24
N ALA A 273 1.28 16.84 -25.03
CA ALA A 273 0.79 16.34 -26.31
C ALA A 273 -0.43 15.42 -26.12
N ALA A 274 -0.43 14.58 -25.08
CA ALA A 274 -1.58 13.75 -24.73
C ALA A 274 -2.79 14.60 -24.29
N LEU A 275 -2.58 15.63 -23.45
CA LEU A 275 -3.66 16.55 -23.04
C LEU A 275 -4.26 17.32 -24.22
N GLN A 276 -3.43 17.73 -25.18
CA GLN A 276 -3.88 18.44 -26.39
C GLN A 276 -4.70 17.56 -27.34
N ALA A 277 -4.58 16.24 -27.25
CA ALA A 277 -5.38 15.30 -28.04
C ALA A 277 -6.81 15.12 -27.47
N ILE A 278 -7.07 15.61 -26.25
CA ILE A 278 -8.39 15.46 -25.61
C ILE A 278 -9.40 16.42 -26.26
N PRO A 279 -10.60 15.94 -26.63
CA PRO A 279 -11.69 16.79 -27.12
C PRO A 279 -12.04 17.90 -26.12
N LYS A 280 -12.18 19.14 -26.61
CA LYS A 280 -12.38 20.35 -25.77
C LYS A 280 -13.62 20.25 -24.88
N GLU A 281 -14.64 19.53 -25.33
CA GLU A 281 -15.90 19.31 -24.63
C GLU A 281 -15.71 18.48 -23.36
N LEU A 282 -14.73 17.56 -23.37
CA LEU A 282 -14.42 16.70 -22.23
C LEU A 282 -13.47 17.39 -21.24
N VAL A 283 -12.57 18.24 -21.73
CA VAL A 283 -11.59 18.99 -20.92
C VAL A 283 -12.27 19.79 -19.80
N ALA A 284 -13.45 20.37 -20.05
CA ALA A 284 -14.20 21.17 -19.08
C ALA A 284 -14.62 20.39 -17.81
N PHE A 285 -14.62 19.07 -17.85
CA PHE A 285 -15.04 18.19 -16.76
C PHE A 285 -13.91 17.34 -16.19
N LEU A 286 -12.67 17.57 -16.64
CA LEU A 286 -11.51 16.96 -16.04
C LEU A 286 -11.09 17.71 -14.78
N ALA A 287 -10.57 16.98 -13.83
CA ALA A 287 -9.79 17.46 -12.69
C ALA A 287 -8.46 16.72 -12.69
N PHE A 288 -7.42 17.35 -12.12
CA PHE A 288 -6.12 16.70 -11.94
C PHE A 288 -5.87 16.41 -10.48
N HIS A 289 -5.44 15.19 -10.19
CA HIS A 289 -5.07 14.72 -8.87
C HIS A 289 -3.55 14.55 -8.80
N VAL A 290 -2.87 15.63 -8.43
CA VAL A 290 -1.41 15.64 -8.41
C VAL A 290 -0.90 14.92 -7.17
N VAL A 291 -0.05 13.92 -7.39
CA VAL A 291 0.59 13.15 -6.31
C VAL A 291 2.11 13.35 -6.30
N GLY A 292 2.74 12.93 -5.22
CA GLY A 292 4.21 12.87 -5.14
C GLY A 292 4.88 14.24 -5.10
N PHE A 293 4.21 15.26 -4.56
CA PHE A 293 4.87 16.53 -4.28
C PHE A 293 6.05 16.28 -3.31
N PRO A 294 7.26 16.76 -3.62
CA PRO A 294 8.39 16.61 -2.71
C PRO A 294 8.16 17.49 -1.47
N GLN A 295 8.57 16.99 -0.31
CA GLN A 295 8.55 17.78 0.93
C GLN A 295 9.37 19.05 0.77
N GLY A 296 8.81 20.19 1.20
CA GLY A 296 9.46 21.49 1.05
C GLY A 296 9.47 22.01 -0.38
N VAL A 297 8.52 21.57 -1.23
CA VAL A 297 8.41 22.04 -2.62
C VAL A 297 8.37 23.58 -2.66
N PRO A 298 9.27 24.23 -3.44
CA PRO A 298 9.24 25.68 -3.56
C PRO A 298 7.93 26.16 -4.19
N VAL A 299 7.38 27.26 -3.67
CA VAL A 299 6.13 27.86 -4.18
C VAL A 299 6.20 28.09 -5.69
N SER A 300 7.30 28.64 -6.19
CA SER A 300 7.48 28.90 -7.63
C SER A 300 7.37 27.64 -8.48
N ARG A 301 7.94 26.52 -8.00
CA ARG A 301 7.88 25.24 -8.69
C ARG A 301 6.47 24.66 -8.67
N ALA A 302 5.79 24.70 -7.53
CA ALA A 302 4.40 24.27 -7.44
C ALA A 302 3.49 25.12 -8.34
N THR A 303 3.65 26.46 -8.33
CA THR A 303 2.91 27.38 -9.19
C THR A 303 3.11 27.06 -10.67
N GLU A 304 4.35 26.74 -11.09
CA GLU A 304 4.64 26.35 -12.47
C GLU A 304 3.84 25.10 -12.90
N MET A 305 3.80 24.05 -12.06
CA MET A 305 3.05 22.82 -12.36
C MET A 305 1.53 23.08 -12.36
N VAL A 306 1.03 23.82 -11.37
CA VAL A 306 -0.40 24.13 -11.25
C VAL A 306 -0.87 25.03 -12.40
N ALA A 307 -0.07 26.03 -12.79
CA ALA A 307 -0.38 26.90 -13.91
C ALA A 307 -0.42 26.13 -15.24
N PHE A 308 0.45 25.14 -15.42
CA PHE A 308 0.41 24.24 -16.57
C PHE A 308 -0.91 23.45 -16.62
N LEU A 309 -1.29 22.78 -15.54
CA LEU A 309 -2.53 21.99 -15.49
C LEU A 309 -3.80 22.86 -15.61
N LYS A 310 -3.74 24.10 -15.12
CA LYS A 310 -4.85 25.06 -15.20
C LYS A 310 -5.23 25.49 -16.61
N GLN A 311 -4.38 25.21 -17.60
CA GLN A 311 -4.71 25.39 -19.01
C GLN A 311 -5.80 24.41 -19.47
N PHE A 312 -5.95 23.28 -18.78
CA PHE A 312 -6.88 22.20 -19.13
C PHE A 312 -7.96 21.99 -18.06
N SER A 313 -7.72 22.29 -16.78
CA SER A 313 -8.75 22.13 -15.74
C SER A 313 -8.72 23.25 -14.71
N ARG A 314 -9.91 23.67 -14.26
CA ARG A 314 -10.02 24.61 -13.12
C ARG A 314 -9.76 23.95 -11.77
N VAL A 315 -9.81 22.61 -11.70
CA VAL A 315 -9.71 21.84 -10.47
C VAL A 315 -8.39 21.06 -10.48
N VAL A 316 -7.44 21.54 -9.68
CA VAL A 316 -6.20 20.84 -9.39
C VAL A 316 -6.19 20.49 -7.91
N ILE A 317 -6.08 19.19 -7.63
CA ILE A 317 -6.07 18.58 -6.31
C ILE A 317 -4.62 18.16 -6.02
N ALA A 318 -4.14 18.37 -4.79
CA ALA A 318 -2.84 17.89 -4.36
C ALA A 318 -2.99 16.84 -3.25
N VAL A 319 -2.32 15.70 -3.38
CA VAL A 319 -2.19 14.73 -2.28
C VAL A 319 -1.01 15.09 -1.41
N VAL A 320 -1.22 15.07 -0.11
CA VAL A 320 -0.17 15.24 0.89
C VAL A 320 -0.05 13.98 1.74
N GLU A 321 1.17 13.44 1.82
CA GLU A 321 1.41 12.14 2.47
C GLU A 321 1.39 12.22 3.99
N SER A 322 1.79 13.35 4.61
CA SER A 322 1.63 13.62 6.05
C SER A 322 1.95 15.07 6.39
N GLY A 323 1.20 15.64 7.33
CA GLY A 323 1.48 16.96 7.89
C GLY A 323 0.92 18.17 7.12
N CYS A 324 1.18 19.35 7.68
CA CYS A 324 0.69 20.64 7.19
C CYS A 324 1.78 21.49 6.54
N GLN A 325 3.02 20.98 6.47
CA GLN A 325 4.21 21.79 6.16
C GLN A 325 4.13 22.44 4.77
N ASP A 326 3.66 21.69 3.79
CA ASP A 326 3.60 22.15 2.40
C ASP A 326 2.30 22.90 2.06
N LEU A 327 1.32 22.93 2.98
CA LEU A 327 0.02 23.55 2.72
C LEU A 327 0.11 25.03 2.32
N PRO A 328 0.91 25.89 2.99
CA PRO A 328 1.05 27.29 2.58
C PRO A 328 1.59 27.42 1.16
N ALA A 329 2.54 26.57 0.77
CA ALA A 329 3.14 26.61 -0.56
C ALA A 329 2.16 26.13 -1.64
N LEU A 330 1.44 25.04 -1.38
CA LEU A 330 0.41 24.51 -2.28
C LEU A 330 -0.77 25.48 -2.43
N ALA A 331 -1.20 26.12 -1.34
CA ALA A 331 -2.24 27.15 -1.37
C ALA A 331 -1.80 28.37 -2.20
N ALA A 332 -0.57 28.86 -1.99
CA ALA A 332 0.00 29.96 -2.77
C ALA A 332 0.18 29.62 -4.26
N ALA A 333 0.46 28.35 -4.58
CA ALA A 333 0.49 27.84 -5.96
C ALA A 333 -0.90 27.79 -6.64
N GLY A 334 -1.97 27.98 -5.87
CA GLY A 334 -3.34 27.99 -6.35
C GLY A 334 -3.94 26.59 -6.52
N ILE A 335 -3.49 25.60 -5.76
CA ILE A 335 -4.19 24.32 -5.60
C ILE A 335 -5.62 24.59 -5.11
N TYR A 336 -6.59 23.88 -5.68
CA TYR A 336 -8.00 24.03 -5.33
C TYR A 336 -8.38 23.17 -4.11
N ILE A 337 -7.93 21.91 -4.07
CA ILE A 337 -8.17 20.96 -2.98
C ILE A 337 -6.85 20.36 -2.52
N VAL A 338 -6.63 20.31 -1.21
CA VAL A 338 -5.51 19.58 -0.60
C VAL A 338 -6.06 18.36 0.13
N THR A 339 -5.61 17.17 -0.26
CA THR A 339 -6.15 15.89 0.21
C THR A 339 -5.12 15.17 1.06
N MET A 340 -5.48 14.84 2.30
CA MET A 340 -4.72 13.93 3.14
C MET A 340 -5.11 12.48 2.82
N LEU A 341 -4.14 11.62 2.53
CA LEU A 341 -4.37 10.19 2.34
C LEU A 341 -4.19 9.45 3.67
N LEU A 342 -5.26 8.84 4.16
CA LEU A 342 -5.22 7.99 5.34
C LEU A 342 -4.77 6.57 4.99
N PRO A 343 -3.93 5.93 5.81
CA PRO A 343 -3.58 4.54 5.61
C PRO A 343 -4.77 3.62 5.92
N PRO A 344 -4.80 2.40 5.34
CA PRO A 344 -5.82 1.40 5.66
C PRO A 344 -5.91 1.13 7.17
N GLY A 345 -7.14 1.10 7.69
CA GLY A 345 -7.39 0.89 9.12
C GLY A 345 -7.10 2.13 10.00
N ALA A 346 -6.97 3.32 9.40
CA ALA A 346 -6.90 4.57 10.16
C ALA A 346 -8.12 4.73 11.07
N SER A 347 -7.87 5.11 12.32
CA SER A 347 -8.92 5.37 13.31
C SER A 347 -8.90 6.83 13.79
N PRO A 348 -10.07 7.42 14.12
CA PRO A 348 -10.13 8.79 14.66
C PRO A 348 -9.31 8.98 15.93
N LYS A 349 -9.17 7.93 16.76
CA LYS A 349 -8.36 7.99 17.99
C LYS A 349 -6.89 8.32 17.71
N ARG A 350 -6.33 7.77 16.62
CA ARG A 350 -4.93 7.99 16.23
C ARG A 350 -4.76 9.22 15.36
N TRP A 351 -5.63 9.37 14.36
CA TRP A 351 -5.47 10.37 13.29
C TRP A 351 -6.25 11.66 13.53
N GLY A 352 -7.18 11.68 14.48
CA GLY A 352 -8.07 12.81 14.71
C GLY A 352 -7.35 14.15 14.95
N PRO A 353 -6.37 14.24 15.87
CA PRO A 353 -5.64 15.48 16.10
C PRO A 353 -4.96 16.03 14.83
N GLU A 354 -4.40 15.16 14.00
CA GLU A 354 -3.76 15.55 12.75
C GLU A 354 -4.79 15.99 11.69
N LEU A 355 -5.89 15.26 11.54
CA LEU A 355 -7.00 15.62 10.64
C LEU A 355 -7.62 16.97 11.01
N SER A 356 -7.86 17.22 12.29
CA SER A 356 -8.39 18.50 12.78
C SER A 356 -7.43 19.65 12.50
N ARG A 357 -6.13 19.45 12.78
CA ARG A 357 -5.09 20.44 12.47
C ARG A 357 -5.02 20.72 10.97
N PHE A 358 -5.07 19.68 10.14
CA PHE A 358 -5.03 19.77 8.69
C PHE A 358 -6.20 20.56 8.13
N SER A 359 -7.43 20.21 8.52
CA SER A 359 -8.66 20.89 8.11
C SER A 359 -8.64 22.37 8.52
N HIS A 360 -8.23 22.66 9.77
CA HIS A 360 -8.16 24.02 10.27
C HIS A 360 -7.11 24.87 9.53
N GLU A 361 -5.94 24.31 9.26
CA GLU A 361 -4.88 25.01 8.52
C GLU A 361 -5.27 25.27 7.07
N ALA A 362 -5.89 24.29 6.39
CA ALA A 362 -6.43 24.47 5.05
C ALA A 362 -7.48 25.58 5.01
N LEU A 363 -8.40 25.63 5.99
CA LEU A 363 -9.38 26.69 6.13
C LEU A 363 -8.73 28.07 6.31
N ARG A 364 -7.70 28.17 7.17
CA ARG A 364 -6.93 29.41 7.41
C ARG A 364 -6.28 29.92 6.13
N LEU A 365 -5.75 29.01 5.32
CA LEU A 365 -5.12 29.30 4.02
C LEU A 365 -6.12 29.47 2.87
N ARG A 366 -7.43 29.34 3.14
CA ARG A 366 -8.53 29.44 2.16
C ARG A 366 -8.42 28.43 1.01
N VAL A 367 -7.91 27.24 1.30
CA VAL A 367 -7.90 26.09 0.39
C VAL A 367 -8.88 25.03 0.89
N HIS A 368 -9.47 24.25 -0.02
CA HIS A 368 -10.43 23.22 0.39
C HIS A 368 -9.71 21.98 0.92
N ALA A 369 -10.06 21.56 2.13
CA ALA A 369 -9.56 20.32 2.73
C ALA A 369 -10.31 19.09 2.19
N GLY A 370 -9.55 18.12 1.70
CA GLY A 370 -10.01 16.78 1.33
C GLY A 370 -9.39 15.71 2.22
N VAL A 371 -10.06 14.57 2.35
CA VAL A 371 -9.52 13.37 2.99
C VAL A 371 -9.89 12.13 2.17
N GLU A 372 -8.91 11.27 1.94
CA GLU A 372 -9.09 9.95 1.34
C GLU A 372 -8.77 8.86 2.37
N GLY A 373 -9.47 7.72 2.30
CA GLY A 373 -9.35 6.61 3.27
C GLY A 373 -10.39 6.70 4.39
N VAL A 374 -11.53 7.33 4.10
CA VAL A 374 -12.72 7.35 4.97
C VAL A 374 -13.47 6.02 4.80
N ASP A 375 -12.89 4.95 5.35
CA ASP A 375 -13.34 3.57 5.10
C ASP A 375 -14.31 3.04 6.17
N THR A 376 -14.55 3.80 7.26
CA THR A 376 -15.41 3.39 8.37
C THR A 376 -16.41 4.49 8.75
N SER A 377 -17.55 4.10 9.34
CA SER A 377 -18.56 5.02 9.87
C SER A 377 -17.98 6.00 10.90
N LEU A 378 -17.13 5.51 11.81
CA LEU A 378 -16.44 6.34 12.81
C LEU A 378 -15.54 7.39 12.16
N MET A 379 -14.78 7.02 11.12
CA MET A 379 -13.95 7.99 10.40
C MET A 379 -14.79 9.00 9.63
N ALA A 380 -15.88 8.57 8.99
CA ALA A 380 -16.79 9.47 8.28
C ALA A 380 -17.44 10.49 9.21
N SER A 381 -17.97 10.03 10.35
CA SER A 381 -18.52 10.92 11.38
C SER A 381 -17.49 11.92 11.89
N TYR A 382 -16.25 11.48 12.09
CA TYR A 382 -15.18 12.36 12.56
C TYR A 382 -14.79 13.40 11.53
N ALA A 383 -14.58 12.99 10.27
CA ALA A 383 -14.20 13.89 9.18
C ALA A 383 -15.29 14.94 8.91
N ASP A 384 -16.57 14.56 9.01
CA ASP A 384 -17.72 15.48 8.89
C ASP A 384 -17.69 16.54 10.01
N GLY A 385 -17.52 16.10 11.25
CA GLY A 385 -17.36 17.00 12.40
C GLY A 385 -16.12 17.89 12.33
N ALA A 386 -15.04 17.42 11.71
CA ALA A 386 -13.80 18.18 11.53
C ALA A 386 -13.86 19.20 10.37
N GLY A 387 -14.97 19.25 9.62
CA GLY A 387 -15.21 20.27 8.59
C GLY A 387 -14.47 20.05 7.28
N PHE A 388 -14.18 18.80 6.92
CA PHE A 388 -13.64 18.48 5.59
C PHE A 388 -14.64 18.84 4.48
N HIS A 389 -14.14 19.32 3.36
CA HIS A 389 -14.95 19.75 2.21
C HIS A 389 -15.19 18.61 1.23
N TYR A 390 -14.21 17.69 1.14
CA TYR A 390 -14.22 16.57 0.23
C TYR A 390 -13.83 15.28 0.96
N MET A 391 -14.53 14.18 0.72
CA MET A 391 -14.25 12.89 1.34
C MET A 391 -14.31 11.75 0.34
N ALA A 392 -13.40 10.81 0.46
CA ALA A 392 -13.41 9.56 -0.31
C ALA A 392 -12.95 8.39 0.55
N GLY A 393 -13.52 7.21 0.31
CA GLY A 393 -13.22 5.97 1.04
C GLY A 393 -14.37 4.99 0.92
N ASP A 394 -14.16 3.75 1.36
CA ASP A 394 -15.13 2.66 1.16
C ASP A 394 -16.50 2.94 1.81
N PHE A 395 -16.52 3.70 2.91
CA PHE A 395 -17.77 4.10 3.56
C PHE A 395 -18.56 5.14 2.76
N ILE A 396 -17.86 5.97 1.98
CA ILE A 396 -18.47 6.96 1.08
C ILE A 396 -18.94 6.27 -0.21
N GLY A 397 -18.05 5.53 -0.86
CA GLY A 397 -18.35 4.69 -2.00
C GLY A 397 -17.15 3.81 -2.37
N PRO A 398 -17.38 2.53 -2.70
CA PRO A 398 -16.32 1.60 -3.04
C PRO A 398 -15.66 1.95 -4.38
N TRP A 399 -14.57 1.25 -4.70
CA TRP A 399 -14.02 1.26 -6.05
C TRP A 399 -15.00 0.60 -7.04
N SER A 400 -15.05 1.13 -8.26
CA SER A 400 -15.89 0.68 -9.36
C SER A 400 -15.09 0.69 -10.66
N GLU A 401 -15.44 -0.18 -11.61
CA GLU A 401 -14.80 -0.21 -12.93
C GLU A 401 -15.21 0.98 -13.81
N VAL A 402 -16.43 1.50 -13.59
CA VAL A 402 -17.00 2.60 -14.39
C VAL A 402 -17.59 3.66 -13.45
N PRO A 403 -17.29 4.95 -13.66
CA PRO A 403 -17.89 6.05 -12.93
C PRO A 403 -19.42 6.09 -13.10
N GLU A 404 -20.13 6.38 -12.02
CA GLU A 404 -21.58 6.57 -12.07
C GLU A 404 -21.95 8.05 -12.30
N ASN A 405 -23.22 8.29 -12.61
CA ASN A 405 -23.73 9.64 -12.78
C ASN A 405 -23.67 10.43 -11.46
N ALA A 406 -23.62 11.76 -11.53
CA ALA A 406 -23.66 12.58 -10.34
C ALA A 406 -24.92 12.27 -9.51
N LEU A 407 -24.70 11.91 -8.25
CA LEU A 407 -25.74 11.48 -7.33
C LEU A 407 -25.81 12.46 -6.16
N ARG A 408 -27.02 12.90 -5.82
CA ARG A 408 -27.24 13.68 -4.59
C ARG A 408 -27.03 12.77 -3.39
N PHE A 409 -26.14 13.17 -2.50
CA PHE A 409 -25.83 12.46 -1.26
C PHE A 409 -25.72 13.48 -0.13
N THR A 410 -26.73 13.52 0.73
CA THR A 410 -26.89 14.54 1.76
C THR A 410 -26.26 14.13 3.09
N HIS A 411 -26.07 15.07 4.02
CA HIS A 411 -25.68 14.71 5.38
C HIS A 411 -26.73 13.79 6.05
N ALA A 412 -28.00 13.86 5.65
CA ALA A 412 -29.01 12.94 6.18
C ALA A 412 -28.75 11.51 5.69
N ASP A 413 -28.37 11.34 4.43
CA ASP A 413 -28.01 10.04 3.86
C ASP A 413 -26.74 9.48 4.52
N LEU A 414 -25.72 10.33 4.73
CA LEU A 414 -24.53 9.94 5.48
C LEU A 414 -24.90 9.47 6.91
N ARG A 415 -25.69 10.26 7.64
CA ARG A 415 -26.11 9.89 9.00
C ARG A 415 -26.93 8.61 9.03
N ALA A 416 -27.84 8.43 8.07
CA ALA A 416 -28.61 7.20 7.95
C ALA A 416 -27.70 5.99 7.71
N ARG A 417 -26.67 6.14 6.85
CA ARG A 417 -25.67 5.10 6.63
C ARG A 417 -24.83 4.81 7.88
N ILE A 418 -24.45 5.83 8.65
CA ILE A 418 -23.72 5.67 9.92
C ILE A 418 -24.54 4.91 10.97
N VAL A 419 -25.86 5.12 11.02
CA VAL A 419 -26.74 4.42 11.97
C VAL A 419 -26.99 2.95 11.57
N ALA A 420 -26.82 2.62 10.29
CA ALA A 420 -27.05 1.27 9.77
C ALA A 420 -25.81 0.35 9.84
N ASP A 421 -24.61 0.92 9.99
CA ASP A 421 -23.33 0.23 10.23
C ASP A 421 -23.17 -0.16 11.70
#